data_AF-A0AAW5EC88-F1
#
_entry.id   AF-A0AAW5EC88-F1
#
_cell.length_a   1.000
_cell.length_b   1.000
_cell.length_c   1.000
_cell.angle_alpha   90.00
_cell.angle_beta   90.00
_cell.angle_gamma   90.00
#
_symmetry.space_group_name_H-M   'P 1'
#
loop_
_entity.id
_entity.type
_entity.pdbx_description
1 polymer ?
#
loop_
_entity_poly.entity_id
_entity_poly.type
_entity_poly.pdbx_seq_one_letter_code
_entity_poly.pdbx_strand_id
1 'polypeptide(L)'
;QCNQCASVCPHAVIRPFLINDEEMAKAPRGVKDHALEAKGTKGEKLSFKIQVSPLDCTGCELCVHECPTKEKSLVMVPLQEEMDFGEQE
;
A
#
# COMPACT_ATOMS: atom_id res chain seq x y z
N GLN A 1 1.38 -1.86 9.26
CA GLN A 1 -0.06 -1.51 9.29
C GLN A 1 -0.30 -0.39 10.33
N CYS A 2 0.42 0.73 10.19
CA CYS A 2 0.30 1.87 11.12
C CYS A 2 -0.30 3.12 10.46
N ASN A 3 -0.45 3.11 9.12
CA ASN A 3 -1.03 4.17 8.30
C ASN A 3 -0.32 5.54 8.37
N GLN A 4 0.84 5.65 9.03
CA GLN A 4 1.60 6.91 9.07
C GLN A 4 1.98 7.40 7.68
N CYS A 5 2.42 6.49 6.79
CA CYS A 5 2.75 6.81 5.40
C CYS A 5 1.58 7.45 4.63
N ALA A 6 0.35 7.04 4.91
CA ALA A 6 -0.85 7.64 4.33
C ALA A 6 -1.19 8.98 4.97
N SER A 7 -1.04 9.09 6.28
CA SER A 7 -1.32 10.34 7.02
C SER A 7 -0.41 11.49 6.63
N VAL A 8 0.84 11.23 6.25
CA VAL A 8 1.81 12.27 5.88
C VAL A 8 1.80 12.62 4.39
N CYS A 9 1.09 11.86 3.57
CA CYS A 9 1.05 12.12 2.14
C CYS A 9 0.21 13.36 1.83
N PRO A 10 0.79 14.46 1.31
CA PRO A 10 0.04 15.70 1.08
C PRO A 10 -0.90 15.62 -0.13
N HIS A 11 -0.79 14.57 -0.94
CA HIS A 11 -1.58 14.35 -2.15
C HIS A 11 -2.55 13.16 -2.03
N ALA A 12 -2.59 12.50 -0.87
CA ALA A 12 -3.38 11.29 -0.63
C ALA A 12 -3.16 10.18 -1.68
N VAL A 13 -1.93 9.99 -2.16
CA VAL A 13 -1.62 9.00 -3.22
C VAL A 13 -1.24 7.63 -2.68
N ILE A 14 -0.88 7.52 -1.41
CA ILE A 14 -0.59 6.26 -0.72
C ILE A 14 -1.69 6.04 0.32
N ARG A 15 -2.43 4.93 0.16
CA ARG A 15 -3.66 4.68 0.93
C ARG A 15 -3.66 3.28 1.53
N PRO A 16 -4.17 3.12 2.76
CA PRO A 16 -4.42 1.82 3.35
C PRO A 16 -5.79 1.30 2.92
N PHE A 17 -5.85 0.02 2.58
CA PHE A 17 -7.09 -0.68 2.28
C PHE A 17 -7.26 -1.84 3.25
N LEU A 18 -8.48 -1.98 3.78
CA LEU A 18 -8.96 -3.21 4.37
C LEU A 18 -9.87 -3.89 3.35
N ILE A 19 -9.68 -5.18 3.14
CA ILE A 19 -10.28 -5.94 2.05
C ILE A 19 -10.92 -7.19 2.66
N ASN A 20 -12.22 -7.39 2.44
CA ASN A 20 -12.90 -8.61 2.88
C ASN A 20 -12.73 -9.77 1.86
N ASP A 21 -13.17 -10.97 2.22
CA ASP A 21 -12.99 -12.17 1.39
C ASP A 21 -13.69 -12.07 0.02
N GLU A 22 -14.84 -11.40 -0.07
CA GLU A 22 -15.58 -11.22 -1.32
C GLU A 22 -14.87 -10.25 -2.28
N GLU A 23 -14.31 -9.18 -1.73
CA GLU A 23 -13.49 -8.22 -2.46
C GLU A 23 -12.17 -8.86 -2.88
N MET A 24 -11.52 -9.62 -1.99
CA MET A 24 -10.27 -10.31 -2.28
C MET A 24 -10.43 -11.33 -3.40
N ALA A 25 -11.56 -12.04 -3.48
CA ALA A 25 -11.84 -12.96 -4.58
C ALA A 25 -11.86 -12.26 -5.95
N LYS A 26 -12.34 -11.00 -6.01
CA LYS A 26 -12.47 -10.19 -7.23
C LYS A 26 -11.26 -9.29 -7.49
N ALA A 27 -10.32 -9.21 -6.55
CA ALA A 27 -9.21 -8.29 -6.63
C ALA A 27 -8.22 -8.64 -7.78
N PRO A 28 -7.50 -7.63 -8.32
CA PRO A 28 -6.38 -7.83 -9.25
C PRO A 28 -5.28 -8.72 -8.69
N ARG A 29 -4.36 -9.19 -9.55
CA ARG A 29 -3.31 -10.14 -9.13
C ARG A 29 -2.36 -9.50 -8.12
N GLY A 30 -1.90 -8.27 -8.38
CA GLY A 30 -1.00 -7.57 -7.45
C GLY A 30 -1.61 -7.33 -6.06
N VAL A 31 -2.94 -7.16 -5.98
CA VAL A 31 -3.64 -7.08 -4.70
C VAL A 31 -3.62 -8.41 -3.97
N LYS A 32 -3.91 -9.52 -4.66
CA LYS A 32 -3.92 -10.86 -4.08
C LYS A 32 -2.54 -11.32 -3.62
N ASP A 33 -1.50 -11.02 -4.40
CA ASP A 33 -0.14 -11.50 -4.15
C ASP A 33 0.55 -10.78 -2.98
N HIS A 34 0.22 -9.50 -2.75
CA HIS A 34 0.93 -8.66 -1.78
C HIS A 34 0.05 -8.09 -0.65
N ALA A 35 -1.22 -8.49 -0.55
CA ALA A 35 -2.01 -8.19 0.64
C ALA A 35 -1.54 -9.02 1.84
N LEU A 36 -1.65 -8.46 3.03
CA LEU A 36 -1.27 -9.09 4.30
C LEU A 36 -2.50 -9.37 5.14
N GLU A 37 -2.44 -10.28 6.09
CA GLU A 37 -3.50 -10.39 7.12
C GLU A 37 -3.60 -9.08 7.93
N ALA A 38 -4.80 -8.52 8.05
CA ALA A 38 -5.01 -7.30 8.81
C ALA A 38 -4.88 -7.54 10.32
N LYS A 39 -4.18 -6.64 11.01
CA LYS A 39 -3.98 -6.67 12.46
C LYS A 39 -5.04 -5.83 13.16
N GLY A 40 -5.49 -6.29 14.33
CA GLY A 40 -6.37 -5.51 15.20
C GLY A 40 -7.86 -5.51 14.83
N THR A 41 -8.31 -6.49 14.03
CA THR A 41 -9.67 -6.56 13.46
C THR A 41 -10.73 -7.22 14.36
N LYS A 42 -10.46 -7.40 15.66
CA LYS A 42 -11.41 -7.93 16.67
C LYS A 42 -12.23 -9.17 16.23
N GLY A 43 -11.61 -10.09 15.50
CA GLY A 43 -12.24 -11.35 15.06
C GLY A 43 -12.76 -11.35 13.63
N GLU A 44 -12.69 -10.22 12.91
CA GLU A 44 -12.93 -10.19 11.47
C GLU A 44 -11.67 -10.60 10.70
N LYS A 45 -11.83 -11.51 9.73
CA LYS A 45 -10.76 -11.84 8.79
C LYS A 45 -10.79 -10.83 7.66
N LEU A 46 -9.88 -9.87 7.73
CA LEU A 46 -9.67 -8.88 6.68
C LEU A 46 -8.23 -8.96 6.21
N SER A 47 -8.00 -8.59 4.96
CA SER A 47 -6.67 -8.35 4.43
C SER A 47 -6.36 -6.87 4.45
N PHE A 48 -5.10 -6.52 4.60
CA PHE A 48 -4.58 -5.16 4.64
C PHE A 48 -3.56 -4.97 3.52
N LYS A 49 -3.67 -3.88 2.78
CA LYS A 49 -2.71 -3.49 1.75
C LYS A 49 -2.45 -1.99 1.78
N ILE A 50 -1.20 -1.60 1.61
CA ILE A 50 -0.84 -0.23 1.26
C ILE A 50 -0.74 -0.18 -0.26
N GLN A 51 -1.49 0.71 -0.90
CA GLN A 51 -1.44 0.91 -2.35
C GLN A 51 -1.07 2.35 -2.66
N VAL A 52 -0.19 2.51 -3.64
CA VAL A 52 0.21 3.80 -4.20
C VAL A 52 -0.53 4.03 -5.53
N SER A 53 -0.87 5.29 -5.83
CA SER A 53 -1.21 5.77 -7.17
C SER A 53 0.06 6.38 -7.79
N PRO A 54 0.79 5.65 -8.66
CA PRO A 54 2.08 6.11 -9.18
C PRO A 54 1.94 7.37 -10.04
N LEU A 55 0.86 7.46 -10.83
CA LEU A 55 0.64 8.57 -11.76
C LEU A 55 0.26 9.89 -11.06
N ASP A 56 -0.27 9.82 -9.83
CA ASP A 56 -0.55 11.01 -9.02
C ASP A 56 0.62 11.36 -8.08
N CYS A 57 1.59 10.45 -7.92
CA CYS A 57 2.68 10.62 -6.97
C CYS A 57 3.68 11.67 -7.46
N THR A 58 4.04 12.60 -6.58
CA THR A 58 5.00 13.67 -6.88
C THR A 58 6.44 13.35 -6.46
N GLY A 59 6.70 12.14 -5.93
CA GLY A 59 8.05 11.71 -5.53
C GLY A 59 8.65 12.46 -4.33
N CYS A 60 7.85 13.01 -3.42
CA CYS A 60 8.34 13.83 -2.30
C CYS A 60 8.93 13.04 -1.09
N GLU A 61 8.90 11.70 -1.14
CA GLU A 61 9.53 10.77 -0.18
C GLU A 61 9.07 10.81 1.29
N LEU A 62 8.15 11.72 1.65
CA LEU A 62 7.65 11.87 3.03
C LEU A 62 7.15 10.56 3.64
N CYS A 63 6.47 9.72 2.87
CA CYS A 63 5.97 8.43 3.32
C CYS A 63 7.08 7.43 3.67
N VAL A 64 8.22 7.48 2.98
CA VAL A 64 9.39 6.63 3.24
C VAL A 64 10.15 7.12 4.46
N HIS A 65 10.31 8.43 4.60
CA HIS A 65 10.93 9.04 5.78
C HIS A 65 10.16 8.74 7.06
N GLU A 66 8.85 8.96 7.05
CA GLU A 66 7.97 8.73 8.20
C GLU A 66 7.87 7.25 8.60
N CYS A 67 8.10 6.32 7.66
CA CYS A 67 7.97 4.89 7.94
C CYS A 67 8.83 4.47 9.15
N PRO A 68 8.24 4.02 10.27
CA PRO A 68 8.95 3.87 11.54
C PRO A 68 9.73 2.55 11.65
N THR A 69 9.60 1.67 10.65
CA THR A 69 10.25 0.36 10.64
C THR A 69 11.75 0.51 10.37
N LYS A 70 12.57 -0.24 11.10
CA LYS A 70 14.02 -0.27 10.93
C LYS A 70 14.40 -0.72 9.52
N GLU A 71 13.83 -1.83 9.07
CA GLU A 71 13.80 -2.22 7.67
C GLU A 71 12.60 -1.51 7.03
N LYS A 72 12.86 -0.61 6.09
CA LYS A 72 11.83 0.24 5.52
C LYS A 72 10.81 -0.62 4.77
N SER A 73 9.53 -0.45 5.11
CA SER A 73 8.44 -1.11 4.39
C SER A 73 8.10 -0.44 3.06
N LEU A 74 8.70 0.71 2.76
CA LEU A 74 8.54 1.48 1.52
C LEU A 74 9.92 1.88 1.03
N VAL A 75 10.18 1.71 -0.27
CA VAL A 75 11.42 2.10 -0.94
C VAL A 75 11.04 2.90 -2.18
N MET A 76 11.75 4.00 -2.43
CA MET A 76 11.55 4.77 -3.67
C MET A 76 12.22 4.05 -4.84
N VAL A 77 11.50 3.94 -5.94
CA VAL A 77 11.99 3.40 -7.22
C VAL A 77 11.66 4.38 -8.35
N PRO A 78 12.37 4.33 -9.50
CA PRO A 78 11.98 5.07 -10.69
C PRO A 78 10.56 4.72 -11.14
N LEU A 79 9.80 5.71 -11.62
CA LEU A 79 8.41 5.50 -12.06
C LEU A 79 8.27 4.37 -13.09
N GLN A 80 9.18 4.30 -14.07
CA GLN A 80 9.10 3.26 -15.10
C GLN A 80 9.23 1.85 -14.50
N GLU A 81 10.07 1.67 -13.47
CA GLU A 81 10.24 0.38 -12.81
C GLU A 81 8.94 -0.05 -12.08
N GLU A 82 8.28 0.90 -11.41
CA GLU A 82 6.97 0.64 -10.76
C GLU A 82 5.88 0.32 -11.80
N MET A 83 5.88 1.02 -12.94
CA MET A 83 4.92 0.76 -14.02
C MET A 83 5.14 -0.62 -14.65
N ASP A 84 6.40 -1.02 -14.87
CA ASP A 84 6.75 -2.32 -15.44
C ASP A 84 6.49 -3.47 -14.47
N PHE A 85 6.53 -3.20 -13.16
CA PHE A 85 6.17 -4.18 -12.13
C PHE A 85 4.68 -4.55 -12.17
N GLY A 86 3.82 -3.65 -12.65
CA GLY A 86 2.42 -3.95 -12.93
C GLY A 86 1.56 -4.22 -11.69
N GLU A 87 1.89 -3.61 -10.55
CA GLU A 87 1.22 -3.88 -9.26
C GLU A 87 -0.29 -3.61 -9.26
N GLN A 88 -0.73 -2.70 -10.13
CA GLN A 88 -2.13 -2.29 -10.25
C GLN A 88 -2.96 -3.17 -11.20
N GLU A 89 -2.34 -4.21 -11.81
CA GLU A 89 -2.96 -5.13 -12.77
C GLU A 89 -3.41 -6.49 -12.19
#